data_AF-A0A653AYW7-F1
#
_entry.id   AF-A0A653AYW7-F1
#
_cell.length_a   1.000
_cell.length_b   1.000
_cell.length_c   1.000
_cell.angle_alpha   90.00
_cell.angle_beta   90.00
_cell.angle_gamma   90.00
#
_symmetry.space_group_name_H-M   'P 1'
#
loop_
_entity.id
_entity.type
_entity.pdbx_description
1 polymer ?
#
loop_
_entity_poly.entity_id
_entity_poly.type
_entity_poly.pdbx_seq_one_letter_code
_entity_poly.pdbx_strand_id
1 'polypeptide(L)' 'MRSRISVITLGHNLASAEEVDALMAQAAAAGAMLVKPAQATFRGGYAGYFQDPDGHLWEAVWNPQWVD' A
#
# COMPACT_ATOMS: atom_id res chain seq x y z
N MET A 1 -13.70 -21.21 11.28
CA MET A 1 -12.67 -20.16 11.10
C MET A 1 -13.29 -19.08 10.22
N ARG A 2 -13.36 -17.82 10.67
CA ARG A 2 -13.85 -16.72 9.80
C ARG A 2 -12.74 -16.37 8.80
N SER A 3 -13.12 -16.22 7.53
CA SER A 3 -12.21 -15.83 6.46
C SER A 3 -11.71 -14.40 6.68
N ARG A 4 -10.38 -14.16 6.60
CA ARG A 4 -9.74 -12.83 6.67
C ARG A 4 -9.69 -12.17 5.28
N ILE A 5 -10.82 -12.19 4.58
CA ILE A 5 -10.92 -11.58 3.24
C ILE A 5 -11.36 -10.13 3.41
N SER A 6 -10.51 -9.21 2.95
CA SER A 6 -10.92 -7.83 2.73
C SER A 6 -11.83 -7.75 1.51
N VAL A 7 -13.00 -7.13 1.66
CA VAL A 7 -13.96 -6.92 0.55
C VAL A 7 -13.76 -5.58 -0.14
N ILE A 8 -12.87 -4.74 0.40
CA ILE A 8 -12.49 -3.42 -0.12
C ILE A 8 -10.98 -3.22 0.03
N THR A 9 -10.44 -2.17 -0.62
CA THR A 9 -9.07 -1.70 -0.42
C THR A 9 -9.11 -0.25 0.04
N LEU A 10 -8.27 0.10 1.02
CA LEU A 10 -8.07 1.47 1.49
C LEU A 10 -6.85 2.07 0.78
N GLY A 11 -7.05 3.16 0.02
CA GLY A 11 -5.96 3.85 -0.68
C GLY A 11 -5.37 5.00 0.15
N HIS A 12 -4.05 5.02 0.32
CA HIS A 12 -3.31 6.10 0.95
C HIS A 12 -2.36 6.74 -0.07
N ASN A 13 -2.70 7.95 -0.52
CA ASN A 13 -1.83 8.72 -1.42
C ASN A 13 -0.74 9.45 -0.65
N LEU A 14 0.49 9.27 -1.09
CA LEU A 14 1.71 9.86 -0.55
C LEU A 14 2.31 10.84 -1.56
N ALA A 15 3.27 11.64 -1.11
CA ALA A 15 3.84 12.73 -1.90
C ALA A 15 4.95 12.25 -2.85
N SER A 16 5.56 11.09 -2.61
CA SER A 16 6.61 10.53 -3.46
C SER A 16 6.68 8.99 -3.45
N ALA A 17 7.43 8.41 -4.39
CA ALA A 17 7.71 6.98 -4.44
C ALA A 17 8.51 6.50 -3.20
N GLU A 18 9.43 7.31 -2.70
CA GLU A 18 10.22 7.01 -1.51
C GLU A 18 9.36 6.96 -0.25
N GLU A 19 8.33 7.81 -0.15
CA GLU A 19 7.36 7.73 0.94
C GLU A 19 6.54 6.44 0.88
N VAL A 20 6.21 5.95 -0.32
CA VAL A 20 5.57 4.63 -0.49
C VAL A 20 6.47 3.53 0.02
N ASP A 21 7.75 3.52 -0.34
CA ASP A 21 8.71 2.52 0.16
C ASP A 21 8.85 2.59 1.69
N ALA A 22 8.92 3.82 2.25
CA ALA A 22 9.00 4.04 3.69
C ALA A 22 7.76 3.52 4.43
N LEU A 23 6.55 3.82 3.92
CA LEU A 23 5.30 3.33 4.50
C LEU A 23 5.22 1.79 4.44
N MET A 24 5.61 1.19 3.32
CA MET A 24 5.61 -0.27 3.17
C MET A 24 6.58 -0.95 4.15
N ALA A 25 7.77 -0.38 4.35
CA ALA A 25 8.72 -0.87 5.35
C ALA A 25 8.19 -0.72 6.78
N GLN A 26 7.56 0.42 7.10
CA GLN A 26 6.93 0.64 8.40
C GLN A 26 5.79 -0.35 8.65
N ALA A 27 4.93 -0.58 7.66
CA ALA A 27 3.83 -1.53 7.77
C ALA A 27 4.36 -2.95 8.04
N ALA A 28 5.37 -3.40 7.29
CA ALA A 28 6.01 -4.70 7.53
C ALA A 28 6.61 -4.81 8.95
N ALA A 29 7.31 -3.77 9.41
CA ALA A 29 7.87 -3.71 10.76
C ALA A 29 6.78 -3.74 11.85
N ALA A 30 5.59 -3.23 11.56
CA ALA A 30 4.42 -3.25 12.45
C ALA A 30 3.62 -4.58 12.39
N GLY A 31 4.07 -5.57 11.61
CA GLY A 31 3.43 -6.89 11.51
C GLY A 31 2.41 -7.01 10.39
N ALA A 32 2.34 -6.05 9.47
CA ALA A 32 1.55 -6.20 8.25
C ALA A 32 2.19 -7.24 7.31
N MET A 33 1.36 -7.95 6.56
CA MET A 33 1.79 -8.83 5.48
C MET A 33 1.90 -8.04 4.19
N LEU A 34 3.09 -7.99 3.56
CA LEU A 34 3.23 -7.42 2.23
C LEU A 34 2.56 -8.34 1.21
N VAL A 35 1.48 -7.85 0.59
CA VAL A 35 0.68 -8.58 -0.41
C VAL A 35 1.30 -8.41 -1.79
N LYS A 36 1.74 -7.19 -2.10
CA LYS A 36 2.44 -6.85 -3.34
C LYS A 36 3.53 -5.83 -3.03
N PRO A 37 4.81 -6.12 -3.35
CA PRO A 37 5.89 -5.15 -3.20
C PRO A 37 5.57 -3.84 -3.94
N ALA A 38 6.09 -2.73 -3.43
CA ALA A 38 5.96 -1.46 -4.12
C ALA A 38 6.75 -1.49 -5.44
N GLN A 39 6.15 -0.96 -6.49
CA GLN A 39 6.74 -0.90 -7.82
C GLN A 39 6.03 0.15 -8.69
N ALA A 40 6.68 0.52 -9.79
CA ALA A 40 6.05 1.35 -10.81
C ALA A 40 4.76 0.69 -11.33
N THR A 41 3.72 1.51 -11.53
CA THR A 41 2.43 1.07 -12.06
C THR A 41 2.36 1.33 -13.55
N PHE A 42 1.52 0.58 -14.26
CA PHE A 42 1.29 0.78 -15.70
C PHE A 42 0.61 2.13 -16.02
N ARG A 43 0.07 2.82 -15.01
CA ARG A 43 -0.59 4.13 -15.15
C ARG A 43 0.34 5.30 -14.84
N GLY A 44 1.65 5.05 -14.67
CA GLY A 44 2.65 6.10 -14.48
C GLY A 44 2.83 6.58 -13.04
N GLY A 45 2.37 5.83 -12.03
CA GLY A 45 2.63 6.08 -10.62
C GLY A 45 3.49 5.00 -9.97
N TYR A 46 3.53 4.98 -8.64
CA TYR A 46 4.25 3.97 -7.85
C TYR A 46 3.36 3.46 -6.73
N ALA A 47 3.20 2.15 -6.56
CA ALA A 47 2.27 1.61 -5.56
C ALA A 47 2.66 0.22 -5.06
N GLY A 48 2.29 -0.06 -3.81
CA GLY A 48 2.42 -1.35 -3.13
C GLY A 48 1.18 -1.68 -2.29
N TYR A 49 1.05 -2.94 -1.89
CA TYR A 49 -0.10 -3.40 -1.12
C TYR A 49 0.34 -4.19 0.11
N PHE A 50 -0.30 -3.95 1.23
CA PHE A 50 -0.12 -4.71 2.46
C PHE A 50 -1.47 -5.00 3.13
N GLN A 51 -1.51 -6.08 3.92
CA GLN A 51 -2.65 -6.41 4.77
C GLN A 51 -2.26 -6.17 6.22
N ASP A 52 -3.03 -5.36 6.94
CA ASP A 52 -2.80 -5.12 8.37
C ASP A 52 -3.12 -6.36 9.23
N PRO A 53 -2.73 -6.39 10.52
CA PRO A 53 -2.98 -7.54 11.39
C PRO A 53 -4.45 -7.94 11.56
N ASP A 54 -5.38 -7.03 11.27
CA ASP A 54 -6.83 -7.26 11.35
C ASP A 54 -7.42 -7.76 10.03
N GLY A 55 -6.64 -7.72 8.95
CA GLY A 55 -7.01 -8.28 7.65
C GLY A 55 -7.45 -7.24 6.62
N HIS A 56 -7.36 -5.94 6.90
CA HIS A 56 -7.73 -4.92 5.91
C HIS A 56 -6.63 -4.78 4.87
N LEU A 57 -7.03 -4.72 3.60
CA LEU A 57 -6.11 -4.50 2.49
C LEU A 57 -5.89 -3.01 2.26
N TRP A 58 -4.63 -2.59 2.25
CA TRP A 58 -4.19 -1.23 2.00
C TRP A 58 -3.42 -1.15 0.69
N GLU A 59 -3.61 -0.05 -0.03
CA GLU A 59 -2.78 0.39 -1.16
C GLU A 59 -2.03 1.65 -0.75
N ALA A 60 -0.70 1.57 -0.66
CA ALA A 60 0.17 2.72 -0.56
C ALA A 60 0.49 3.18 -1.98
N VAL A 61 0.17 4.43 -2.33
CA VAL A 61 0.25 4.90 -3.71
C VAL A 61 0.85 6.31 -3.77
N TRP A 62 1.69 6.53 -4.77
CA TRP A 62 2.06 7.86 -5.23
C TRP A 62 1.56 8.02 -6.67
N ASN A 63 0.73 9.05 -6.87
CA ASN A 63 0.26 9.46 -8.18
C ASN A 63 0.91 10.81 -8.54
N PRO A 64 1.86 10.85 -9.49
CA PRO A 64 2.53 12.10 -9.88
C PRO A 64 1.61 13.11 -10.56
N GLN A 65 0.36 12.77 -10.87
CA GLN A 65 -0.63 13.71 -11.39
C GLN A 65 -1.40 14.45 -10.28
N TRP A 66 -1.21 14.06 -9.02
CA TRP A 66 -1.89 14.62 -7.85
C TRP A 66 -0.95 15.45 -6.98
N VAL A 67 0.19 15.87 -7.55
CA VAL A 67 1.07 16.88 -6.93
C VAL A 67 0.51 18.27 -7.24
N ASP A 68 0.33 19.07 -6.19
CA ASP A 68 -0.11 20.48 -6.29
C ASP A 68 0.91 21.36 -7.04
#